data_AF-P90654-F1
#
_entry.id   AF-P90654-F1
#
_cell.length_a   1.000
_cell.length_b   1.000
_cell.length_c   1.000
_cell.angle_alpha   90.00
_cell.angle_beta   90.00
_cell.angle_gamma   90.00
#
_symmetry.space_group_name_H-M   'P 1'
#
loop_
_entity.id
_entity.type
_entity.pdbx_description
1 polymer ?
#
loop_
_entity_poly.entity_id
_entity_poly.type
_entity_poly.pdbx_seq_one_letter_code
_entity_poly.pdbx_strand_id
1 'polypeptide(L)'
;MDILAFIYILCVFRLCTCAGSQNGRLNGSSGPSTGQPFETEQYTEDDVKVVKCKFSTDEFNALNYAGESIWEGKTGEYCTLSRLYLDDNKAKLLVATIKKKNKNTSTTIYRYKNGNRWVDSDKDTHDRQLTDLKEKAAGNLSAGSSRSRSNRNIRDVAVNDDDEDEDDDNDN
;
A
#
# COMPACT_ATOMS: atom_id res chain seq x y z
N MET A 1 -13.19 39.24 1.79
CA MET A 1 -13.25 38.40 0.58
C MET A 1 -12.07 37.47 0.71
N ASP A 2 -12.24 36.27 1.30
CA ASP A 2 -12.16 35.03 0.50
C ASP A 2 -12.77 33.80 1.19
N ILE A 3 -13.74 33.94 2.10
CA ILE A 3 -14.38 32.76 2.74
C ILE A 3 -15.37 32.07 1.76
N LEU A 4 -15.92 32.81 0.80
CA LEU A 4 -16.83 32.29 -0.22
C LEU A 4 -16.12 31.38 -1.25
N ALA A 5 -14.80 31.49 -1.42
CA ALA A 5 -14.03 30.63 -2.32
C ALA A 5 -13.80 29.23 -1.74
N PHE A 6 -13.65 29.11 -0.41
CA PHE A 6 -13.44 27.82 0.25
C PHE A 6 -14.69 26.96 0.31
N ILE A 7 -15.88 27.58 0.41
CA ILE A 7 -17.16 26.85 0.34
C ILE A 7 -17.42 26.37 -1.10
N TYR A 8 -17.01 27.15 -2.12
CA TYR A 8 -17.17 26.73 -3.51
C TYR A 8 -16.29 25.51 -3.84
N ILE A 9 -15.08 25.42 -3.29
CA ILE A 9 -14.20 24.26 -3.50
C ILE A 9 -14.72 22.99 -2.79
N LEU A 10 -15.41 23.13 -1.65
CA LEU A 10 -16.06 21.99 -0.98
C LEU A 10 -17.39 21.58 -1.64
N CYS A 11 -18.06 22.49 -2.36
CA CYS A 11 -19.30 22.19 -3.09
C CYS A 11 -19.09 21.57 -4.48
N VAL A 12 -17.92 21.70 -5.11
CA VAL A 12 -17.65 21.05 -6.42
C VAL A 12 -17.38 19.55 -6.30
N PHE A 13 -17.08 19.02 -5.10
CA PHE A 13 -17.01 17.56 -4.89
C PHE A 13 -18.38 16.86 -4.82
N ARG A 14 -19.49 17.60 -4.92
CA ARG A 14 -20.86 17.10 -4.72
C ARG A 14 -21.78 17.21 -5.95
N LEU A 15 -21.23 17.38 -7.15
CA LEU A 15 -22.01 17.26 -8.40
C LEU A 15 -21.22 16.54 -9.49
N CYS A 16 -21.08 15.24 -9.34
CA CYS A 16 -20.95 14.35 -10.49
C CYS A 16 -22.02 13.27 -10.35
N THR A 17 -23.22 13.62 -10.80
CA THR A 17 -24.26 12.66 -11.18
C THR A 17 -23.82 12.00 -12.48
N CYS A 18 -22.93 11.01 -12.39
CA CYS A 18 -22.80 10.01 -13.44
C CYS A 18 -23.86 8.95 -13.18
N ALA A 19 -24.94 9.00 -13.97
CA ALA A 19 -25.74 7.84 -14.25
C ALA A 19 -24.83 6.76 -14.86
N GLY A 20 -24.75 5.59 -14.22
CA GLY A 20 -24.08 4.41 -14.76
C GLY A 20 -22.95 3.87 -13.88
N SER A 21 -23.18 2.66 -13.36
CA SER A 21 -22.25 1.80 -12.62
C SER A 21 -22.03 2.14 -11.14
N GLN A 22 -22.61 1.32 -10.26
CA GLN A 22 -22.33 1.29 -8.82
C GLN A 22 -20.93 0.72 -8.55
N ASN A 23 -19.89 1.30 -9.13
CA ASN A 23 -18.52 0.80 -8.95
C ASN A 23 -18.09 1.03 -7.50
N GLY A 24 -17.53 0.00 -6.86
CA GLY A 24 -17.07 0.05 -5.48
C GLY A 24 -15.96 1.09 -5.33
N ARG A 25 -16.29 2.22 -4.70
CA ARG A 25 -15.31 3.25 -4.36
C ARG A 25 -14.71 2.87 -3.00
N LEU A 26 -13.45 2.46 -3.01
CA LEU A 26 -12.68 2.12 -1.79
C LEU A 26 -12.24 3.37 -1.00
N ASN A 27 -12.73 4.57 -1.38
CA ASN A 27 -12.42 5.82 -0.70
C ASN A 27 -13.29 5.99 0.55
N GLY A 28 -12.78 5.51 1.68
CA GLY A 28 -12.87 6.17 2.99
C GLY A 28 -14.22 6.65 3.52
N SER A 29 -15.35 6.05 3.15
CA SER A 29 -16.61 6.24 3.87
C SER A 29 -16.54 5.47 5.18
N SER A 30 -16.11 6.13 6.25
CA SER A 30 -16.12 5.58 7.61
C SER A 30 -17.56 5.52 8.11
N GLY A 31 -18.10 4.31 8.21
CA GLY A 31 -19.32 4.00 8.94
C GLY A 31 -20.28 3.09 8.15
N PRO A 32 -20.93 2.12 8.80
CA PRO A 32 -22.08 1.45 8.20
C PRO A 32 -23.19 2.49 8.06
N SER A 33 -23.42 3.00 6.85
CA SER A 33 -24.67 3.71 6.59
C SER A 33 -25.72 2.67 6.25
N THR A 34 -26.76 2.62 7.06
CA THR A 34 -27.90 1.72 6.91
C THR A 34 -28.49 1.92 5.50
N GLY A 35 -28.32 0.93 4.63
CA GLY A 35 -28.79 0.97 3.23
C GLY A 35 -27.69 1.11 2.16
N GLN A 36 -26.40 1.18 2.50
CA GLN A 36 -25.33 1.14 1.50
C GLN A 36 -25.07 -0.30 1.00
N PRO A 37 -24.85 -0.49 -0.32
CA PRO A 37 -24.61 -1.80 -0.92
C PRO A 37 -23.20 -2.38 -0.62
N PHE A 38 -22.40 -1.68 0.19
CA PHE A 38 -21.10 -2.13 0.65
C PHE A 38 -20.74 -1.51 2.01
N GLU A 39 -19.90 -2.22 2.75
CA GLU A 39 -19.32 -1.81 4.02
C GLU A 39 -17.81 -1.66 3.85
N THR A 40 -17.22 -0.59 4.40
CA THR A 40 -15.79 -0.32 4.35
C THR A 40 -15.23 -0.13 5.75
N GLU A 41 -14.15 -0.83 6.05
CA GLU A 41 -13.42 -0.78 7.31
C GLU A 41 -11.97 -0.40 7.01
N GLN A 42 -11.39 0.46 7.84
CA GLN A 42 -9.96 0.81 7.79
C GLN A 42 -9.30 0.45 9.11
N TYR A 43 -8.15 -0.21 9.04
CA TYR A 43 -7.38 -0.61 10.21
C TYR A 43 -5.91 -0.77 9.83
N THR A 44 -5.08 -1.09 10.82
CA THR A 44 -3.66 -1.38 10.64
C THR A 44 -3.41 -2.86 10.95
N GLU A 45 -2.68 -3.55 10.08
CA GLU A 45 -2.21 -4.92 10.26
C GLU A 45 -0.68 -4.90 10.18
N ASP A 46 0.02 -5.17 11.30
CA ASP A 46 1.49 -5.13 11.38
C ASP A 46 2.09 -3.84 10.79
N ASP A 47 1.60 -2.70 11.28
CA ASP A 47 1.97 -1.34 10.83
C ASP A 47 1.63 -0.98 9.38
N VAL A 48 0.99 -1.88 8.64
CA VAL A 48 0.48 -1.65 7.28
C VAL A 48 -0.99 -1.23 7.34
N LYS A 49 -1.33 -0.11 6.70
CA LYS A 49 -2.74 0.32 6.60
C LYS A 49 -3.50 -0.56 5.63
N VAL A 50 -4.70 -0.99 6.03
CA VAL A 50 -5.57 -1.86 5.25
C VAL A 50 -6.94 -1.21 5.08
N VAL A 51 -7.45 -1.23 3.86
CA VAL A 51 -8.85 -0.92 3.54
C VAL A 51 -9.54 -2.23 3.18
N LYS A 52 -10.49 -2.65 4.01
CA LYS A 52 -11.32 -3.83 3.77
C LYS A 52 -12.70 -3.38 3.31
N CYS A 53 -13.20 -3.97 2.24
CA CYS A 53 -14.55 -3.72 1.76
C CYS A 53 -15.31 -5.01 1.58
N LYS A 54 -16.54 -5.03 2.10
CA LYS A 54 -17.47 -6.15 1.97
C LYS A 54 -18.68 -5.67 1.16
N PHE A 55 -19.00 -6.38 0.10
CA PHE A 55 -20.10 -6.03 -0.78
C PHE A 55 -21.30 -6.92 -0.47
N SER A 56 -22.48 -6.32 -0.31
CA SER A 56 -23.70 -7.04 0.07
C SER A 56 -24.54 -7.49 -1.15
N THR A 57 -24.17 -7.03 -2.34
CA THR A 57 -24.86 -7.35 -3.61
C THR A 57 -23.90 -7.95 -4.64
N ASP A 58 -24.48 -8.61 -5.63
CA ASP A 58 -23.77 -9.26 -6.73
C ASP A 58 -23.56 -8.30 -7.94
N GLU A 59 -23.53 -6.99 -7.67
CA GLU A 59 -23.51 -5.94 -8.72
C GLU A 59 -22.15 -5.24 -8.86
N PHE A 60 -21.19 -5.53 -7.97
CA PHE A 60 -19.89 -4.85 -7.94
C PHE A 60 -18.87 -5.51 -8.86
N ASN A 61 -18.88 -5.11 -10.13
CA ASN A 61 -17.94 -5.60 -11.13
C ASN A 61 -16.62 -4.82 -11.21
N ALA A 62 -16.42 -3.77 -10.40
CA ALA A 62 -15.19 -2.97 -10.45
C ALA A 62 -14.78 -2.45 -9.06
N LEU A 63 -13.47 -2.39 -8.83
CA LEU A 63 -12.83 -1.84 -7.64
C LEU A 63 -11.96 -0.64 -8.03
N ASN A 64 -12.29 0.52 -7.46
CA ASN A 64 -11.54 1.76 -7.69
C ASN A 64 -11.05 2.35 -6.36
N TYR A 65 -9.82 2.85 -6.34
CA TYR A 65 -9.24 3.58 -5.20
C TYR A 65 -8.56 4.85 -5.69
N ALA A 66 -8.80 5.97 -5.02
CA ALA A 66 -8.22 7.27 -5.36
C ALA A 66 -8.41 7.69 -6.84
N GLY A 67 -9.51 7.25 -7.47
CA GLY A 67 -9.80 7.53 -8.89
C GLY A 67 -9.10 6.59 -9.88
N GLU A 68 -8.34 5.61 -9.40
CA GLU A 68 -7.68 4.59 -10.22
C GLU A 68 -8.44 3.26 -10.17
N SER A 69 -8.58 2.61 -11.33
CA SER A 69 -9.12 1.24 -11.42
C SER A 69 -8.06 0.22 -11.01
N ILE A 70 -8.38 -0.56 -9.98
CA ILE A 70 -7.53 -1.62 -9.43
C ILE A 70 -7.86 -2.95 -10.10
N TRP A 71 -9.15 -3.21 -10.26
CA TRP A 71 -9.68 -4.43 -10.83
C TRP A 71 -11.04 -4.17 -11.47
N GLU A 72 -11.26 -4.84 -12.60
CA GLU A 72 -12.54 -4.89 -13.29
C GLU A 72 -12.81 -6.35 -13.67
N GLY A 73 -13.97 -6.84 -13.25
CA GLY A 73 -14.46 -8.18 -13.51
C GLY A 73 -15.04 -8.30 -14.91
N LYS A 74 -15.00 -9.53 -15.44
CA LYS A 74 -15.69 -9.84 -16.69
C LYS A 74 -17.20 -9.84 -16.48
N THR A 75 -17.97 -9.89 -17.57
CA THR A 75 -19.43 -10.01 -17.50
C THR A 75 -19.86 -11.16 -16.58
N GLY A 76 -20.62 -10.82 -15.54
CA GLY A 76 -21.10 -11.78 -14.55
C GLY A 76 -20.09 -12.11 -13.45
N GLU A 77 -18.93 -11.46 -13.38
CA GLU A 77 -18.02 -11.50 -12.23
C GLU A 77 -18.25 -10.30 -11.32
N TYR A 78 -18.30 -10.54 -10.02
CA TYR A 78 -18.49 -9.49 -9.01
C TYR A 78 -17.62 -9.77 -7.78
N CYS A 79 -17.12 -8.69 -7.17
CA CYS A 79 -16.34 -8.74 -5.95
C CYS A 79 -17.28 -8.78 -4.74
N THR A 80 -17.02 -9.69 -3.80
CA THR A 80 -17.79 -9.79 -2.54
C THR A 80 -17.01 -9.34 -1.32
N LEU A 81 -15.67 -9.41 -1.40
CA LEU A 81 -14.77 -9.01 -0.34
C LEU A 81 -13.45 -8.56 -0.97
N SER A 82 -12.90 -7.43 -0.51
CA SER A 82 -11.56 -6.99 -0.89
C SER A 82 -10.78 -6.51 0.31
N ARG A 83 -9.46 -6.70 0.28
CA ARG A 83 -8.49 -6.10 1.18
C ARG A 83 -7.42 -5.40 0.35
N LEU A 84 -7.25 -4.11 0.58
CA LEU A 84 -6.27 -3.27 -0.10
C LEU A 84 -5.22 -2.80 0.91
N TYR A 85 -3.97 -3.18 0.69
CA TYR A 85 -2.84 -2.80 1.53
C TYR A 85 -2.18 -1.54 0.97
N LEU A 86 -1.93 -0.58 1.87
CA LEU A 86 -1.42 0.74 1.53
C LEU A 86 -0.01 0.97 2.08
N ASP A 87 0.81 1.64 1.29
CA ASP A 87 2.13 2.16 1.64
C ASP A 87 2.07 3.68 1.51
N ASP A 88 2.19 4.42 2.62
CA ASP A 88 2.00 5.89 2.64
C ASP A 88 0.70 6.36 1.94
N ASN A 89 -0.42 5.67 2.24
CA ASN A 89 -1.74 5.88 1.63
C ASN A 89 -1.81 5.59 0.11
N LYS A 90 -0.77 5.01 -0.48
CA LYS A 90 -0.78 4.53 -1.87
C LYS A 90 -1.08 3.05 -1.90
N ALA A 91 -2.04 2.66 -2.74
CA ALA A 91 -2.40 1.26 -2.93
C ALA A 91 -1.24 0.44 -3.51
N LYS A 92 -0.90 -0.69 -2.87
CA LYS A 92 0.19 -1.57 -3.29
C LYS A 92 -0.25 -2.98 -3.61
N LEU A 93 -1.07 -3.59 -2.75
CA LEU A 93 -1.49 -4.99 -2.87
C LEU A 93 -3.00 -5.09 -2.70
N LEU A 94 -3.63 -5.94 -3.51
CA LEU A 94 -5.05 -6.27 -3.43
C LEU A 94 -5.21 -7.79 -3.27
N VAL A 95 -6.05 -8.18 -2.32
CA VAL A 95 -6.69 -9.50 -2.30
C VAL A 95 -8.19 -9.29 -2.48
N ALA A 96 -8.81 -10.00 -3.42
CA ALA A 96 -10.25 -9.92 -3.61
C ALA A 96 -10.88 -11.31 -3.80
N THR A 97 -12.06 -11.50 -3.23
CA THR A 97 -12.91 -12.66 -3.47
C THR A 97 -13.92 -12.30 -4.55
N ILE A 98 -13.85 -13.04 -5.66
CA ILE A 98 -14.69 -12.86 -6.85
C ILE A 98 -15.68 -14.02 -6.93
N LYS A 99 -16.94 -13.71 -7.17
CA LYS A 99 -17.99 -14.68 -7.50
C LYS A 99 -18.41 -14.53 -8.94
N LYS A 100 -18.95 -15.61 -9.50
CA LYS A 100 -19.54 -15.63 -10.84
C LYS A 100 -21.04 -15.84 -10.73
N LYS A 101 -21.81 -15.06 -11.49
CA LYS A 101 -23.26 -15.17 -11.55
C LYS A 101 -23.65 -16.61 -11.91
N ASN A 102 -24.63 -17.14 -11.20
CA ASN A 102 -25.13 -18.52 -11.35
C ASN A 102 -24.09 -19.61 -11.02
N LYS A 103 -22.97 -19.28 -10.36
CA LYS A 103 -22.05 -20.27 -9.80
C LYS A 103 -22.01 -20.14 -8.29
N ASN A 104 -22.05 -21.28 -7.59
CA ASN A 104 -21.94 -21.31 -6.14
C ASN A 104 -20.47 -21.26 -5.66
N THR A 105 -19.52 -21.06 -6.57
CA THR A 105 -18.09 -21.01 -6.26
C THR A 105 -17.58 -19.57 -6.29
N SER A 106 -16.59 -19.29 -5.43
CA SER A 106 -15.83 -18.06 -5.44
C SER A 106 -14.36 -18.35 -5.72
N THR A 107 -13.63 -17.37 -6.22
CA THR A 107 -12.20 -17.44 -6.49
C THR A 107 -11.53 -16.25 -5.84
N THR A 108 -10.41 -16.48 -5.16
CA THR A 108 -9.57 -15.41 -4.65
C THR A 108 -8.58 -15.00 -5.72
N ILE A 109 -8.49 -13.69 -5.97
CA ILE A 109 -7.46 -13.09 -6.83
C ILE A 109 -6.48 -12.29 -5.98
N TYR A 110 -5.26 -12.22 -6.46
CA TYR A 110 -4.19 -11.42 -5.88
C TYR A 110 -3.67 -10.48 -6.96
N ARG A 111 -3.49 -9.20 -6.62
CA ARG A 111 -2.90 -8.22 -7.53
C ARG A 111 -1.91 -7.34 -6.79
N TYR A 112 -0.91 -6.87 -7.51
CA TYR A 112 0.05 -5.90 -7.01
C TYR A 112 0.25 -4.74 -7.98
N LYS A 113 0.69 -3.62 -7.42
CA LYS A 113 1.00 -2.41 -8.19
C LYS A 113 2.42 -2.48 -8.73
N ASN A 114 2.56 -2.55 -10.06
CA ASN A 114 3.84 -2.47 -10.76
C ASN A 114 3.90 -1.16 -11.57
N GLY A 115 4.60 -0.15 -11.04
CA GLY A 115 4.56 1.20 -11.60
C GLY A 115 3.12 1.73 -11.60
N ASN A 116 2.60 2.08 -12.78
CA ASN A 116 1.25 2.60 -12.94
C ASN A 116 0.18 1.53 -13.25
N ARG A 117 0.56 0.25 -13.33
CA ARG A 117 -0.38 -0.84 -13.67
C ARG A 117 -0.61 -1.80 -12.50
N TRP A 118 -1.78 -2.44 -12.51
CA TRP A 118 -2.13 -3.53 -11.62
C TRP A 118 -1.94 -4.86 -12.33
N VAL A 119 -1.15 -5.75 -11.72
CA VAL A 119 -0.77 -7.04 -12.31
C VAL A 119 -1.32 -8.17 -11.44
N ASP A 120 -1.87 -9.20 -12.06
CA ASP A 120 -2.29 -10.41 -11.36
C ASP A 120 -1.09 -11.18 -10.80
N SER A 121 -1.25 -11.80 -9.64
CA SER A 121 -0.25 -12.64 -9.01
C SER A 121 -0.89 -13.88 -8.38
N ASP A 122 -0.04 -14.79 -7.93
CA ASP A 122 -0.43 -15.88 -7.06
C ASP A 122 -0.34 -15.48 -5.57
N LYS A 123 -0.76 -16.41 -4.71
CA LYS A 123 -0.75 -16.25 -3.25
C LYS A 123 0.69 -16.10 -2.72
N ASP A 124 1.63 -16.89 -3.22
CA ASP A 124 3.00 -16.89 -2.69
C ASP A 124 3.72 -15.58 -2.98
N THR A 125 3.53 -15.04 -4.18
CA THR A 125 4.03 -13.71 -4.57
C THR A 125 3.40 -12.63 -3.71
N HIS A 126 2.09 -12.71 -3.49
CA HIS A 126 1.38 -11.76 -2.64
C HIS A 126 1.90 -11.79 -1.20
N ASP A 127 2.07 -12.99 -0.62
CA ASP A 127 2.52 -13.15 0.76
C ASP A 127 3.96 -12.62 0.94
N ARG A 128 4.86 -12.86 -0.01
CA ARG A 128 6.21 -12.26 -0.01
C ARG A 128 6.15 -10.74 -0.04
N GLN A 129 5.39 -10.16 -0.95
CA GLN A 129 5.28 -8.69 -1.06
C GLN A 129 4.61 -8.06 0.16
N LEU A 130 3.66 -8.76 0.79
CA LEU A 130 3.04 -8.31 2.03
C LEU A 130 4.04 -8.32 3.18
N THR A 131 4.89 -9.36 3.27
CA THR A 131 6.00 -9.40 4.24
C THR A 131 6.95 -8.23 4.04
N ASP A 132 7.40 -7.98 2.81
CA ASP A 132 8.30 -6.85 2.50
C ASP A 132 7.66 -5.50 2.89
N LEU A 133 6.34 -5.36 2.66
CA LEU A 133 5.60 -4.16 3.03
C LEU A 133 5.53 -3.96 4.55
N LYS A 134 5.34 -5.04 5.31
CA LYS A 134 5.34 -5.03 6.79
C LYS A 134 6.71 -4.70 7.35
N GLU A 135 7.77 -5.33 6.83
CA GLU A 135 9.16 -5.04 7.23
C GLU A 135 9.54 -3.58 6.96
N LYS A 136 9.15 -3.05 5.80
CA LYS A 136 9.35 -1.63 5.47
C LYS A 136 8.62 -0.71 6.45
N ALA A 137 7.37 -1.02 6.79
CA ALA A 137 6.59 -0.23 7.74
C ALA A 137 7.24 -0.23 9.14
N ALA A 138 7.70 -1.39 9.61
CA ALA A 138 8.41 -1.53 10.89
C ALA A 138 9.76 -0.79 10.89
N GLY A 139 10.54 -0.87 9.80
CA GLY A 139 11.81 -0.17 9.65
C GLY A 139 11.68 1.36 9.67
N ASN A 140 10.60 1.88 9.09
CA ASN A 140 10.29 3.32 9.11
C ASN A 140 9.97 3.85 10.52
N LEU A 141 9.39 3.01 11.39
CA LEU A 141 9.15 3.36 12.80
C LEU A 141 10.47 3.41 13.60
N SER A 142 11.40 2.50 13.30
CA SER A 142 12.73 2.45 13.94
C SER A 142 13.65 3.61 13.52
N ALA A 143 13.64 3.99 12.23
CA ALA A 143 14.48 5.06 11.69
C ALA A 143 14.06 6.48 12.16
N GLY A 144 12.83 6.63 12.69
CA GLY A 144 12.35 7.87 13.32
C GLY A 144 13.00 8.19 14.66
N SER A 145 13.64 7.21 15.33
CA SER A 145 14.27 7.39 16.65
C SER A 145 15.79 7.46 16.63
N SER A 146 16.45 7.26 15.48
CA SER A 146 17.92 7.15 15.40
C SER A 146 18.50 7.94 14.21
N ARG A 147 18.27 9.25 14.18
CA ARG A 147 19.22 10.17 13.53
C ARG A 147 20.24 10.65 14.56
N SER A 148 21.12 9.75 14.98
CA SER A 148 22.42 10.14 15.51
C SER A 148 23.50 9.66 14.55
N ARG A 149 24.30 10.63 14.12
CA ARG A 149 25.36 10.57 13.12
C ARG A 149 26.33 9.42 13.40
N SER A 150 26.72 8.69 12.36
CA SER A 150 28.15 8.41 12.13
C SER A 150 28.39 8.05 10.67
N ASN A 151 28.63 9.08 9.86
CA ASN A 151 29.32 8.94 8.59
C ASN A 151 30.82 8.82 8.90
N ARG A 152 31.30 7.62 9.24
CA ARG A 152 32.74 7.32 9.25
C ARG A 152 33.10 6.83 7.86
N ASN A 153 33.55 7.76 7.02
CA ASN A 153 34.36 7.42 5.86
C ASN A 153 35.81 7.78 6.24
N ILE A 154 36.49 6.83 6.89
CA ILE A 154 37.92 6.90 7.15
C ILE A 154 38.61 6.41 5.87
N ARG A 155 39.22 7.35 5.15
CA ARG A 155 40.29 7.08 4.18
C ARG A 155 41.29 8.22 4.25
N ASP A 156 42.04 8.27 5.34
CA ASP A 156 43.34 8.93 5.37
C ASP A 156 44.35 7.83 5.68
N VAL A 157 44.91 7.25 4.61
CA VAL A 157 46.13 6.47 4.65
C VAL A 157 47.25 7.49 4.60
N ALA A 158 47.74 7.90 5.77
CA ALA A 158 49.02 8.59 5.88
C ALA A 158 50.11 7.53 5.96
N VAL A 159 50.88 7.43 4.88
CA VAL A 159 52.21 6.82 4.84
C VAL A 159 53.11 7.69 5.70
N ASN A 160 53.78 7.10 6.68
CA ASN A 160 54.97 7.69 7.27
C ASN A 160 56.10 6.68 7.05
N ASP A 161 57.04 7.12 6.21
CA ASP A 161 58.37 6.57 6.03
C ASP A 161 59.22 6.79 7.30
N ASP A 162 60.28 5.98 7.38
CA ASP A 162 61.55 6.21 8.07
C ASP A 162 61.54 6.40 9.60
N ASP A 163 62.21 5.47 10.30
CA ASP A 163 63.48 5.81 10.94
C ASP A 163 64.25 4.54 11.31
N GLU A 164 65.50 4.53 10.87
CA GLU A 164 66.59 3.66 11.28
C GLU A 164 66.81 3.77 12.80
N ASP A 165 67.35 2.73 13.44
CA ASP A 165 68.46 2.91 14.38
C ASP A 165 69.11 1.55 14.65
N GLU A 166 70.40 1.53 14.35
CA GLU A 166 71.41 0.54 14.70
C GLU A 166 71.61 0.49 16.23
N ASP A 167 72.04 -0.65 16.77
CA ASP A 167 73.33 -0.76 17.47
C ASP A 167 73.43 -1.98 18.41
N ASP A 168 74.49 -2.73 18.12
CA ASP A 168 75.50 -3.27 19.02
C ASP A 168 75.17 -4.27 20.15
N ASP A 169 75.84 -5.41 19.98
CA ASP A 169 76.72 -6.10 20.92
C ASP A 169 76.16 -6.56 22.28
N ASN A 170 76.34 -7.85 22.56
CA ASN A 170 77.52 -8.29 23.30
C ASN A 170 77.46 -9.80 23.62
N ASP A 171 78.63 -10.42 23.52
CA ASP A 171 79.00 -11.78 23.91
C ASP A 171 78.63 -12.14 25.37
N ASN A 172 78.23 -13.40 25.57
CA ASN A 172 78.96 -14.38 26.42
C ASN A 172 78.27 -15.75 26.46
#